data_AF-A0A7X9QDZ1-F1
#
_entry.id   AF-A0A7X9QDZ1-F1
#
_cell.length_a   1.000
_cell.length_b   1.000
_cell.length_c   1.000
_cell.angle_alpha   90.00
_cell.angle_beta   90.00
_cell.angle_gamma   90.00
#
_symmetry.space_group_name_H-M   'P 1'
#
loop_
_entity.id
_entity.type
_entity.pdbx_description
1 polymer ?
#
loop_
_entity_poly.entity_id
_entity_poly.type
_entity_poly.pdbx_seq_one_letter_code
_entity_poly.pdbx_strand_id
1 'polypeptide(L)'
;MPPSEKYELWVSVLTGQATQSEAASRYKVDRSTVVTVCRTAKQGALDALAASVPGRRGQSAEQQRVAELEAEVERLRATITEQAVALHLHEGKARWD
;
A
#
# COMPACT_ATOMS: atom_id res chain seq x y z
N MET A 1 -10.97 -20.09 17.63
CA MET A 1 -9.77 -19.38 18.15
C MET A 1 -9.93 -17.88 17.90
N PRO A 2 -10.12 -17.05 18.94
CA PRO A 2 -10.10 -15.59 18.83
C PRO A 2 -8.81 -15.04 18.21
N PRO A 3 -8.82 -13.81 17.64
CA PRO A 3 -7.64 -13.21 17.01
C PRO A 3 -6.42 -13.09 17.93
N SER A 4 -6.62 -12.74 19.20
CA SER A 4 -5.54 -12.63 20.20
C SER A 4 -4.83 -13.96 20.42
N GLU A 5 -5.58 -15.06 20.52
CA GLU A 5 -5.03 -16.39 20.72
C GLU A 5 -4.27 -16.89 19.47
N LYS A 6 -4.75 -16.56 18.27
CA LYS A 6 -4.01 -16.81 17.02
C LYS A 6 -2.69 -16.03 16.98
N TYR A 7 -2.68 -14.79 17.47
CA TYR A 7 -1.49 -13.96 17.55
C TYR A 7 -0.46 -14.57 18.52
N GLU A 8 -0.86 -14.94 19.74
CA GLU A 8 0.04 -15.60 20.70
C GLU A 8 0.60 -16.92 20.17
N LEU A 9 -0.24 -17.73 19.53
CA LEU A 9 0.19 -18.96 18.86
C LEU A 9 1.25 -18.65 17.80
N TRP A 10 0.98 -17.68 16.90
CA TRP A 10 1.93 -17.30 15.87
C TRP A 10 3.24 -16.77 16.44
N VAL A 11 3.21 -15.91 17.47
CA VAL A 11 4.40 -15.39 18.15
C VAL A 11 5.24 -16.55 18.70
N SER A 12 4.62 -17.50 19.40
CA SER A 12 5.35 -18.64 19.99
C SER A 12 6.08 -19.50 18.96
N VAL A 13 5.48 -19.69 17.78
CA VAL A 13 6.08 -20.45 16.68
C VAL A 13 7.15 -19.61 15.97
N LEU A 14 6.90 -18.33 15.76
CA LEU A 14 7.80 -17.40 15.07
C LEU A 14 9.11 -17.19 15.85
N THR A 15 9.04 -17.09 17.18
CA THR A 15 10.19 -16.91 18.06
C THR A 15 10.93 -18.22 18.34
N GLY A 16 10.41 -19.35 17.88
CA GLY A 16 10.96 -20.68 18.16
C GLY A 16 10.72 -21.17 19.59
N GLN A 17 9.87 -20.49 20.38
CA GLN A 17 9.49 -20.93 21.73
C GLN A 17 8.65 -22.21 21.73
N ALA A 18 7.99 -22.52 20.60
CA ALA A 18 7.29 -23.77 20.38
C ALA A 18 7.44 -24.20 18.92
N THR A 19 7.60 -25.50 18.69
CA THR A 19 7.40 -26.08 17.37
C THR A 19 5.92 -26.05 16.99
N GLN A 20 5.61 -26.21 15.70
CA GLN A 20 4.22 -26.30 15.25
C GLN A 20 3.46 -27.48 15.89
N SER A 21 4.18 -28.54 16.28
CA SER A 21 3.58 -29.69 17.00
C SER A 21 3.18 -29.32 18.41
N GLU A 22 4.08 -28.68 19.15
CA GLU A 22 3.84 -28.28 20.54
C GLU A 22 2.76 -27.20 20.62
N ALA A 23 2.76 -26.26 19.67
CA ALA A 23 1.69 -25.29 19.53
C ALA A 23 0.33 -25.97 19.25
N ALA A 24 0.28 -26.93 18.33
CA ALA A 24 -0.95 -27.69 18.05
C ALA A 24 -1.50 -28.37 19.32
N SER A 25 -0.63 -29.04 20.08
CA SER A 25 -1.00 -29.68 21.35
C SER A 25 -1.45 -28.67 22.41
N ARG A 26 -0.72 -27.57 22.58
CA ARG A 26 -1.01 -26.53 23.61
C ARG A 26 -2.36 -25.86 23.39
N TYR A 27 -2.65 -25.51 22.15
CA TYR A 27 -3.88 -24.82 21.76
C TYR A 27 -5.03 -25.79 21.41
N LYS A 28 -4.80 -27.11 21.53
CA LYS A 28 -5.77 -28.18 21.21
C LYS A 28 -6.36 -28.05 19.81
N VAL A 29 -5.49 -27.78 18.83
CA VAL A 29 -5.86 -27.64 17.41
C VAL A 29 -5.05 -28.60 16.54
N ASP A 30 -5.52 -28.84 15.32
CA ASP A 30 -4.76 -29.60 14.34
C ASP A 30 -3.55 -28.80 13.82
N ARG A 31 -2.48 -29.51 13.42
CA ARG A 31 -1.27 -28.87 12.88
C ARG A 31 -1.57 -28.05 11.61
N SER A 32 -2.55 -28.45 10.79
CA SER A 32 -3.00 -27.65 9.63
C SER A 32 -3.58 -26.29 10.03
N THR A 33 -4.21 -26.20 11.21
CA THR A 33 -4.71 -24.93 11.77
C THR A 33 -3.54 -24.04 12.14
N VAL A 34 -2.51 -24.58 12.80
CA VAL A 34 -1.26 -23.86 13.13
C VAL A 34 -0.59 -23.33 11.86
N VAL A 35 -0.44 -24.17 10.85
CA VAL A 35 0.15 -23.79 9.55
C VAL A 35 -0.66 -22.68 8.89
N THR A 36 -1.99 -22.78 8.89
CA THR A 36 -2.87 -21.77 8.31
C THR A 36 -2.74 -20.43 9.05
N VAL A 37 -2.75 -20.45 10.39
CA VAL A 37 -2.55 -19.24 11.20
C VAL A 37 -1.20 -18.59 10.89
N CYS A 38 -0.12 -19.36 10.87
CA CYS A 38 1.23 -18.84 10.59
C CYS A 38 1.33 -18.27 9.17
N ARG A 39 0.70 -18.93 8.17
CA ARG A 39 0.66 -18.45 6.79
C ARG A 39 -0.10 -17.13 6.68
N THR A 40 -1.30 -17.06 7.24
CA THR A 40 -2.14 -15.85 7.22
C THR A 40 -1.44 -14.69 7.94
N ALA A 41 -0.87 -14.92 9.13
CA ALA A 41 -0.16 -13.89 9.88
C ALA A 41 1.08 -13.39 9.13
N LYS A 42 1.88 -14.29 8.55
CA LYS A 42 3.03 -13.91 7.72
C LYS A 42 2.60 -13.10 6.50
N GLN A 43 1.56 -13.51 5.79
CA GLN A 43 1.09 -12.78 4.61
C GLN A 43 0.58 -11.39 5.01
N GLY A 44 -0.25 -11.28 6.06
CA GLY A 44 -0.73 -9.99 6.53
C GLY A 44 0.39 -9.05 6.98
N ALA A 45 1.44 -9.58 7.61
CA ALA A 45 2.63 -8.79 7.94
C ALA A 45 3.37 -8.29 6.69
N LEU A 46 3.55 -9.15 5.68
CA LEU A 46 4.17 -8.77 4.41
C LEU A 46 3.35 -7.73 3.65
N ASP A 47 2.02 -7.89 3.60
CA ASP A 47 1.12 -6.94 2.95
C ASP A 47 1.17 -5.56 3.64
N ALA A 48 1.15 -5.55 4.97
CA ALA A 48 1.25 -4.32 5.77
C ALA A 48 2.62 -3.63 5.59
N LEU A 49 3.71 -4.40 5.52
CA LEU A 49 5.05 -3.87 5.29
C LEU A 49 5.21 -3.34 3.85
N ALA A 50 4.64 -4.02 2.86
CA ALA A 50 4.62 -3.54 1.48
C ALA A 50 3.81 -2.25 1.33
N ALA A 51 2.72 -2.10 2.09
CA ALA A 51 1.94 -0.87 2.16
C ALA A 51 2.62 0.24 2.99
N SER A 52 3.60 -0.09 3.83
CA SER A 52 4.32 0.85 4.68
C SER A 52 5.36 1.64 3.88
N VAL A 53 4.91 2.61 3.08
CA VAL A 53 5.79 3.53 2.35
C VAL A 53 6.35 4.59 3.32
N PRO A 54 7.68 4.84 3.32
CA PRO A 54 8.27 5.95 4.07
C PRO A 54 7.76 7.30 3.54
N GLY A 55 6.84 7.92 4.28
CA GLY A 55 6.31 9.25 3.94
C GLY A 55 4.80 9.37 4.16
N ARG A 56 4.44 10.09 5.22
CA ARG A 56 3.08 10.54 5.60
C ARG A 56 2.10 9.44 6.05
N ARG A 57 2.03 9.25 7.38
CA ARG A 57 0.93 8.54 8.07
C ARG A 57 -0.43 9.05 7.57
N GLY A 58 -1.30 8.14 7.14
CA GLY A 58 -2.72 8.40 6.93
C GLY A 58 -3.20 8.55 5.49
N GLN A 59 -2.32 8.49 4.49
CA GLN A 59 -2.76 8.41 3.09
C GLN A 59 -2.61 7.00 2.53
N SER A 60 -3.66 6.48 1.90
CA SER A 60 -3.56 5.25 1.12
C SER A 60 -2.67 5.47 -0.11
N ALA A 61 -2.10 4.39 -0.67
CA ALA A 61 -1.35 4.46 -1.92
C ALA A 61 -2.17 5.07 -3.06
N GLU A 62 -3.49 4.85 -3.06
CA GLU A 62 -4.42 5.47 -4.01
C GLU A 62 -4.50 6.99 -3.82
N GLN A 63 -4.61 7.48 -2.58
CA GLN A 63 -4.65 8.92 -2.29
C GLN A 63 -3.34 9.62 -2.67
N GLN A 64 -2.19 8.96 -2.51
CA GLN A 64 -0.91 9.48 -2.99
C GLN A 64 -0.88 9.58 -4.51
N ARG A 65 -1.31 8.53 -5.23
CA ARG A 65 -1.40 8.56 -6.70
C ARG A 65 -2.35 9.64 -7.20
N VAL A 66 -3.50 9.83 -6.54
CA VAL A 66 -4.44 10.91 -6.88
C VAL A 66 -3.77 12.27 -6.70
N ALA A 67 -3.08 12.51 -5.58
CA ALA A 67 -2.39 13.78 -5.35
C ALA A 67 -1.26 14.03 -6.37
N GLU A 68 -0.51 12.99 -6.76
CA GLU A 68 0.51 13.08 -7.81
C GLU A 68 -0.09 13.41 -9.18
N LEU A 69 -1.21 12.76 -9.53
CA LEU A 69 -1.93 13.03 -10.78
C LEU A 69 -2.54 14.42 -10.81
N GLU A 70 -3.13 14.89 -9.70
CA GLU A 70 -3.66 16.25 -9.58
C GLU A 70 -2.56 17.31 -9.77
N ALA A 71 -1.39 17.09 -9.17
CA ALA A 71 -0.24 17.97 -9.36
C ALA A 71 0.27 17.99 -10.81
N GLU A 72 0.26 16.84 -11.49
CA GLU A 72 0.63 16.77 -12.91
C GLU A 72 -0.41 17.46 -13.81
N VAL A 73 -1.70 17.26 -13.55
CA VAL A 73 -2.77 17.94 -14.28
C VAL A 73 -2.63 19.45 -14.18
N GLU A 74 -2.30 19.98 -13.00
CA GLU A 74 -2.10 21.42 -12.83
C GLU A 74 -0.89 21.95 -13.61
N ARG A 75 0.23 21.23 -13.59
CA ARG A 75 1.40 21.57 -14.43
C ARG A 75 1.07 21.58 -15.92
N LEU A 76 0.34 20.56 -16.38
CA LEU A 76 -0.07 20.45 -17.78
C LEU A 76 -1.04 21.56 -18.17
N ARG A 77 -1.99 21.92 -17.30
CA ARG A 77 -2.91 23.04 -17.53
C ARG A 77 -2.19 24.37 -17.71
N ALA A 78 -1.21 24.66 -16.85
CA ALA A 78 -0.38 25.86 -16.96
C ALA A 78 0.35 25.88 -18.31
N THR A 79 1.01 24.77 -18.68
CA THR A 79 1.74 24.64 -19.95
C THR A 79 0.83 24.82 -21.16
N ILE A 80 -0.35 24.18 -21.16
CA ILE A 80 -1.32 24.29 -22.26
C ILE A 80 -1.83 25.73 -22.39
N THR A 81 -2.04 26.41 -21.26
CA THR A 81 -2.49 27.82 -21.25
C THR A 81 -1.43 28.72 -21.87
N GLU A 82 -0.17 28.56 -21.49
CA GLU A 82 0.95 29.30 -22.07
C GLU A 82 1.06 29.07 -23.58
N GLN A 83 0.94 27.81 -24.02
CA GLN A 83 0.97 27.45 -25.44
C GLN A 83 -0.20 28.05 -26.22
N ALA A 84 -1.41 28.04 -25.66
CA ALA A 84 -2.58 28.63 -26.29
C ALA A 84 -2.43 30.14 -26.49
N VAL A 85 -1.87 30.85 -25.51
CA VAL A 85 -1.56 32.28 -25.63
C VAL A 85 -0.52 32.53 -26.72
N ALA A 86 0.56 31.75 -26.74
CA ALA A 86 1.61 31.87 -27.75
C ALA A 86 1.05 31.63 -29.18
N LEU A 87 0.21 30.62 -29.35
CA LEU A 87 -0.44 30.31 -30.62
C LEU A 87 -1.36 31.46 -31.07
N HIS A 88 -2.23 31.96 -30.18
CA HIS A 88 -3.13 33.06 -30.49
C HIS A 88 -2.37 34.33 -30.95
N LEU A 89 -1.26 34.66 -30.28
CA LEU A 89 -0.43 35.79 -30.66
C LEU A 89 0.25 35.58 -32.02
N HIS A 90 0.67 34.36 -32.33
CA HIS A 90 1.27 34.02 -33.62
C HIS A 90 0.23 34.09 -34.76
N GLU A 91 -0.94 33.50 -34.57
CA GLU A 91 -2.05 33.54 -35.53
C GLU A 91 -2.59 34.97 -35.73
N GLY A 92 -2.64 35.76 -34.67
CA GLY A 92 -3.02 37.18 -34.73
C GLY A 92 -2.04 38.02 -35.55
N LYS A 93 -0.73 37.71 -35.50
CA LYS A 93 0.29 38.37 -36.33
C LYS A 93 0.17 37.99 -37.81
N ALA A 94 -0.10 36.72 -38.12
CA ALA A 94 -0.24 36.22 -39.49
C ALA A 94 -1.42 36.85 -40.27
N ARG A 95 -2.38 37.49 -39.60
CA ARG A 95 -3.50 38.20 -40.23
C ARG A 95 -3.14 39.62 -40.72
N TRP A 96 -2.04 40.20 -40.23
CA TRP A 96 -1.65 41.58 -40.50
C TRP A 96 -0.44 41.71 -41.45
N ASP A 97 0.17 40.59 -41.85
CA ASP A 97 1.14 40.48 -42.96
C ASP A 97 0.44 39.99 -44.25
#